data_AF-A0AAW5N016-F1
#
_entry.id   AF-A0AAW5N016-F1
#
_cell.length_a   1.000
_cell.length_b   1.000
_cell.length_c   1.000
_cell.angle_alpha   90.00
_cell.angle_beta   90.00
_cell.angle_gamma   90.00
#
_symmetry.space_group_name_H-M   'P 1'
#
loop_
_entity.id
_entity.type
_entity.pdbx_description
1 polymer ?
#
loop_
_entity_poly.entity_id
_entity_poly.type
_entity_poly.pdbx_seq_one_letter_code
_entity_poly.pdbx_strand_id
1 'polypeptide(L)'
;TQSLLMELSALCRVEVEEGLALVALIGNDLSKACGVGKEVFGVLEPFNIRMICYGASSHNLCFLVPGEDAEQVVQKLHSNLFE
;
A
#
# COMPACT_ATOMS: atom_id res chain seq x y z
N THR A 1 -10.39 21.13 5.90
CA THR A 1 -10.73 20.08 4.91
C THR A 1 -11.59 20.62 3.79
N GLN A 2 -12.74 21.24 4.06
CA GLN A 2 -13.64 21.72 3.00
C GLN A 2 -13.05 22.82 2.10
N SER A 3 -12.30 23.77 2.67
CA SER A 3 -11.60 24.81 1.90
C SER A 3 -10.58 24.21 0.92
N LEU A 4 -9.80 23.22 1.38
CA LEU A 4 -8.77 22.55 0.58
C LEU A 4 -9.37 21.75 -0.58
N LEU A 5 -10.50 21.06 -0.34
CA LEU A 5 -11.24 20.38 -1.40
C LEU A 5 -11.76 21.38 -2.45
N MET A 6 -12.22 22.55 -2.03
CA MET A 6 -12.71 23.60 -2.92
C MET A 6 -11.59 24.15 -3.81
N GLU A 7 -10.40 24.41 -3.24
CA GLU A 7 -9.23 24.86 -3.99
C GLU A 7 -8.76 23.83 -5.01
N LEU A 8 -8.65 22.55 -4.63
CA LEU A 8 -8.25 21.48 -5.55
C LEU A 8 -9.31 21.23 -6.64
N SER A 9 -10.60 21.37 -6.30
CA SER A 9 -11.71 21.17 -7.25
C SER A 9 -11.75 22.22 -8.36
N ALA A 10 -11.10 23.38 -8.16
CA ALA A 10 -10.94 24.38 -9.22
C ALA A 10 -9.92 23.92 -10.31
N LEU A 11 -9.06 22.95 -9.99
CA LEU A 11 -8.00 22.45 -10.89
C LEU A 11 -8.36 21.11 -11.52
N CYS A 12 -9.04 20.22 -10.79
CA CYS A 12 -9.41 18.89 -11.27
C CYS A 12 -10.63 18.33 -10.52
N ARG A 13 -11.14 17.17 -10.96
CA ARG A 13 -12.16 16.42 -10.21
C ARG A 13 -11.51 15.80 -8.97
N VAL A 14 -12.05 16.10 -7.80
CA VAL A 14 -11.56 15.58 -6.52
C VAL A 14 -12.61 14.64 -5.94
N GLU A 15 -12.16 13.46 -5.51
CA GLU A 15 -12.99 12.47 -4.83
C GLU A 15 -12.30 12.03 -3.54
N VAL A 16 -13.09 11.77 -2.50
CA VAL A 16 -12.61 11.24 -1.22
C VAL A 16 -13.06 9.79 -1.14
N GLU A 17 -12.10 8.88 -1.03
CA GLU A 17 -12.33 7.46 -0.78
C GLU A 17 -12.01 7.14 0.67
N GLU A 18 -12.95 6.49 1.35
CA GLU A 18 -12.83 6.08 2.75
C GLU A 18 -12.85 4.54 2.85
N GLY A 19 -12.60 4.00 4.05
CA GLY A 19 -12.60 2.55 4.25
C GLY A 19 -11.39 1.83 3.69
N LEU A 20 -10.27 2.53 3.51
CA LEU A 20 -8.99 1.96 3.09
C LEU A 20 -8.02 1.90 4.27
N ALA A 21 -7.12 0.93 4.22
CA ALA A 21 -6.01 0.78 5.16
C ALA A 21 -4.67 0.88 4.43
N LEU A 22 -3.72 1.59 5.04
CA LEU A 22 -2.32 1.62 4.60
C LEU A 22 -1.55 0.48 5.28
N VAL A 23 -1.03 -0.44 4.48
CA VAL A 23 -0.10 -1.47 4.93
C VAL A 23 1.31 -1.06 4.50
N ALA A 24 2.25 -0.98 5.44
CA ALA A 24 3.63 -0.60 5.17
C ALA A 24 4.59 -1.76 5.49
N LEU A 25 5.30 -2.24 4.48
CA LEU A 25 6.37 -3.22 4.63
C LEU A 25 7.69 -2.46 4.80
N ILE A 26 8.32 -2.64 5.96
CA ILE A 26 9.57 -1.97 6.31
C ILE A 26 10.69 -2.99 6.30
N GLY A 27 11.78 -2.67 5.60
CA GLY A 27 12.95 -3.55 5.51
C GLY A 27 14.20 -2.78 5.13
N ASN A 28 15.36 -3.34 5.47
CA ASN A 28 16.64 -2.76 5.04
C ASN A 28 16.89 -3.09 3.57
N ASP A 29 17.25 -2.07 2.78
CA ASP A 29 17.61 -2.23 1.36
C ASP A 29 16.55 -2.98 0.51
N LEU A 30 15.25 -2.75 0.76
CA LEU A 30 14.16 -3.29 -0.06
C LEU A 30 14.32 -2.98 -1.56
N SER A 31 15.03 -1.90 -1.90
CA SER A 31 15.36 -1.55 -3.29
C SER A 31 16.49 -2.34 -3.93
N LYS A 32 17.29 -3.07 -3.15
CA LYS A 32 18.40 -3.89 -3.64
C LYS A 32 18.10 -5.39 -3.56
N ALA A 33 17.06 -5.77 -2.81
CA ALA A 33 16.63 -7.14 -2.66
C ALA A 33 15.86 -7.62 -3.90
N CYS A 34 16.59 -8.22 -4.86
CA CYS A 34 15.99 -8.79 -6.05
C CYS A 34 15.00 -9.90 -5.69
N GLY A 35 13.82 -9.91 -6.31
CA GLY A 35 12.78 -10.91 -6.07
C GLY A 35 11.73 -10.54 -5.02
N VAL A 36 12.04 -9.62 -4.09
CA VAL A 36 11.10 -9.23 -3.01
C VAL A 36 9.78 -8.69 -3.56
N GLY A 37 9.83 -7.90 -4.64
CA GLY A 37 8.61 -7.42 -5.29
C GLY A 37 7.72 -8.57 -5.75
N LYS A 38 8.28 -9.61 -6.38
CA LYS A 38 7.52 -10.79 -6.84
C LYS A 38 6.91 -11.54 -5.67
N GLU A 39 7.68 -11.74 -4.60
CA GLU A 39 7.24 -12.45 -3.41
C GLU A 39 6.07 -11.73 -2.73
N VAL A 40 6.25 -10.43 -2.45
CA VAL A 40 5.22 -9.60 -1.83
C VAL A 40 3.97 -9.50 -2.70
N PHE A 41 4.09 -9.17 -3.99
CA PHE A 41 2.91 -9.09 -4.87
C PHE A 41 2.28 -10.46 -5.15
N GLY A 42 3.03 -11.55 -5.05
CA GLY A 42 2.49 -12.92 -5.11
C GLY A 42 1.59 -13.22 -3.91
N VAL A 43 2.00 -12.83 -2.70
CA VAL A 43 1.14 -12.94 -1.50
C VAL A 43 -0.13 -12.12 -1.63
N LEU A 44 -0.02 -10.96 -2.27
CA LEU A 44 -1.14 -10.03 -2.45
C LEU A 44 -2.07 -10.37 -3.62
N GLU A 45 -1.76 -11.39 -4.43
CA GLU A 45 -2.59 -11.84 -5.57
C GLU A 45 -4.10 -11.97 -5.24
N PRO A 46 -4.51 -12.47 -4.07
CA PRO A 46 -5.93 -12.63 -3.74
C PRO A 46 -6.65 -11.34 -3.32
N PHE A 47 -5.94 -10.22 -3.14
CA PHE A 47 -6.49 -8.99 -2.57
C PHE A 47 -6.49 -7.85 -3.59
N ASN A 48 -7.47 -6.96 -3.46
CA ASN A 48 -7.49 -5.74 -4.26
C ASN A 48 -6.53 -4.69 -3.70
N ILE A 49 -5.62 -4.20 -4.54
CA ILE A 49 -4.68 -3.12 -4.20
C ILE A 49 -5.15 -1.82 -4.86
N ARG A 50 -5.48 -0.81 -4.06
CA ARG A 50 -5.93 0.51 -4.53
C ARG A 50 -4.77 1.42 -4.94
N MET A 51 -3.64 1.31 -4.26
CA MET A 51 -2.45 2.13 -4.49
C MET A 51 -1.20 1.36 -4.08
N ILE A 52 -0.12 1.55 -4.83
CA ILE A 52 1.22 1.06 -4.48
C ILE A 52 2.13 2.28 -4.38
N CYS A 53 2.85 2.40 -3.27
CA CYS A 53 3.84 3.44 -3.04
C CYS A 53 5.21 2.81 -2.85
N TYR A 54 6.10 3.05 -3.81
CA TYR A 54 7.47 2.55 -3.79
C TYR A 54 8.43 3.57 -4.43
N GLY A 55 9.67 3.62 -3.93
CA GLY A 55 10.73 4.45 -4.52
C GLY A 55 10.99 5.80 -3.84
N ALA A 56 10.08 6.29 -3.00
CA ALA A 56 10.34 7.46 -2.16
C ALA A 56 11.32 7.17 -1.00
N SER A 57 11.39 5.91 -0.56
CA SER A 57 12.37 5.41 0.42
C SER A 57 12.84 4.04 -0.03
N SER A 58 14.14 3.75 0.13
CA SER A 58 14.70 2.41 -0.09
C SER A 58 14.30 1.40 0.99
N HIS A 59 13.60 1.84 2.03
CA HIS A 59 13.26 1.05 3.21
C HIS A 59 11.76 0.79 3.37
N ASN A 60 10.94 1.37 2.50
CA ASN A 60 9.49 1.33 2.66
C ASN A 60 8.79 0.99 1.35
N LEU A 61 7.91 0.01 1.42
CA LEU A 61 6.95 -0.34 0.38
C LEU A 61 5.56 -0.31 1.01
N CYS A 62 4.70 0.61 0.57
CA CYS A 62 3.33 0.72 1.09
C CYS A 62 2.29 0.34 0.04
N PHE A 63 1.16 -0.14 0.54
CA PHE A 63 -0.03 -0.45 -0.24
C PHE A 63 -1.27 0.12 0.44
N LEU A 64 -2.25 0.57 -0.35
CA LEU A 64 -3.60 0.80 0.14
C LEU A 64 -4.48 -0.38 -0.27
N VAL A 65 -5.18 -0.96 0.71
CA VAL A 65 -6.13 -2.07 0.54
C VAL A 65 -7.46 -1.72 1.20
N PRO A 66 -8.58 -2.39 0.87
CA PRO A 66 -9.80 -2.30 1.65
C PRO A 66 -9.54 -2.57 3.14
N GLY A 67 -10.14 -1.77 4.03
CA GLY A 67 -9.91 -1.87 5.46
C GLY A 67 -10.26 -3.24 6.05
N GLU A 68 -11.26 -3.91 5.47
CA GLU A 68 -11.69 -5.27 5.84
C GLU A 68 -10.66 -6.35 5.48
N ASP A 69 -9.81 -6.11 4.49
CA ASP A 69 -8.77 -7.06 4.05
C ASP A 69 -7.46 -6.87 4.81
N ALA A 70 -7.29 -5.74 5.50
CA ALA A 70 -6.02 -5.31 6.08
C ALA A 70 -5.41 -6.36 7.04
N GLU A 71 -6.23 -6.96 7.91
CA GLU A 71 -5.77 -7.98 8.85
C GLU A 71 -5.26 -9.22 8.13
N GLN A 72 -6.01 -9.72 7.14
CA GLN A 72 -5.63 -10.90 6.36
C GLN A 72 -4.38 -10.65 5.52
N VAL A 73 -4.27 -9.46 4.92
CA VAL A 73 -3.09 -9.03 4.18
C VAL A 73 -1.85 -9.06 5.08
N VAL A 74 -1.93 -8.48 6.28
CA VAL A 74 -0.81 -8.46 7.23
C VAL A 74 -0.43 -9.87 7.67
N GLN A 75 -1.41 -10.71 8.00
CA GLN A 75 -1.17 -12.11 8.40
C GLN A 75 -0.48 -12.91 7.30
N LYS A 76 -0.95 -12.80 6.05
CA LYS A 76 -0.34 -13.51 4.91
C LYS A 76 1.07 -13.01 4.60
N LEU A 77 1.29 -11.70 4.64
CA LEU A 77 2.64 -11.13 4.47
C LEU A 77 3.57 -11.61 5.58
N HIS A 78 3.11 -11.65 6.82
CA HIS A 78 3.91 -12.15 7.94
C HIS A 78 4.30 -13.62 7.74
N SER A 79 3.31 -14.47 7.48
CA SER A 79 3.51 -15.91 7.29
C SER A 79 4.39 -16.24 6.09
N ASN A 80 4.35 -15.45 5.02
CA ASN A 80 5.18 -15.73 3.84
C ASN A 80 6.62 -15.19 3.96
N LEU A 81 6.82 -14.06 4.63
CA LEU A 81 8.11 -13.38 4.69
C LEU A 81 8.97 -13.78 5.90
N PHE A 82 8.36 -14.29 6.97
CA PHE A 82 9.05 -14.52 8.25
C PHE A 82 8.87 -15.93 8.82
N GLU A 83 8.02 -16.79 8.24
CA GLU A 83 7.77 -18.18 8.67
C GLU A 83 8.06 -19.17 7.54
#